data_AF-A0A522S4K1-F1
#
_entry.id   AF-A0A522S4K1-F1
#
_cell.length_a   1.000
_cell.length_b   1.000
_cell.length_c   1.000
_cell.angle_alpha   90.00
_cell.angle_beta   90.00
_cell.angle_gamma   90.00
#
_symmetry.space_group_name_H-M   'P 1'
#
loop_
_entity.id
_entity.type
_entity.pdbx_description
1 polymer ?
#
loop_
_entity_poly.entity_id
_entity_poly.type
_entity_poly.pdbx_seq_one_letter_code
_entity_poly.pdbx_strand_id
1 'polypeptide(L)'
;MADKAALWRERLAACRASGLSTAAFCRGHALSYAQYMYWQHRLGSDACGLVPVRVAAPAVSATPLSVEVVLGDIALRIHGATVSEVVALVRGLSC
;
A
#
# COMPACT_ATOMS: atom_id res chain seq x y z
N MET A 1 6.47 41.17 12.33
CA MET A 1 6.78 40.02 11.45
C MET A 1 5.72 38.91 11.52
N ALA A 2 4.43 39.24 11.50
CA ALA A 2 3.33 38.26 11.48
C ALA A 2 2.82 37.98 10.05
N ASP A 3 2.98 38.96 9.17
CA ASP A 3 2.45 38.98 7.81
C ASP A 3 2.99 37.83 6.94
N LYS A 4 4.31 37.61 6.97
CA LYS A 4 4.95 36.52 6.22
C LYS A 4 4.45 35.14 6.65
N ALA A 5 4.26 34.91 7.95
CA ALA A 5 3.76 33.63 8.45
C ALA A 5 2.29 33.39 8.07
N ALA A 6 1.47 34.45 8.01
CA ALA A 6 0.09 34.38 7.55
C ALA A 6 0.02 34.03 6.05
N LEU A 7 0.80 34.73 5.23
CA LEU A 7 0.92 34.45 3.80
C LEU A 7 1.34 33.00 3.53
N TRP A 8 2.29 32.46 4.31
CA TRP A 8 2.71 31.08 4.16
C TRP A 8 1.66 30.08 4.64
N ARG A 9 0.88 30.38 5.69
CA ARG A 9 -0.27 29.54 6.08
C ARG A 9 -1.30 29.43 4.96
N GLU A 10 -1.63 30.54 4.31
CA GLU A 10 -2.57 30.56 3.17
C GLU A 10 -2.04 29.73 2.00
N ARG A 11 -0.75 29.88 1.65
CA ARG A 11 -0.11 29.08 0.59
C ARG A 11 -0.10 27.60 0.88
N LEU A 12 0.20 27.20 2.12
CA LEU A 12 0.16 25.79 2.55
C LEU A 12 -1.28 25.24 2.51
N ALA A 13 -2.28 26.03 2.90
CA ALA A 13 -3.68 25.65 2.81
C ALA A 13 -4.13 25.48 1.35
N ALA A 14 -3.77 26.43 0.46
CA ALA A 14 -4.04 26.36 -0.96
C ALA A 14 -3.39 25.12 -1.62
N CYS A 15 -2.15 24.80 -1.25
CA CYS A 15 -1.49 23.59 -1.72
C CYS A 15 -2.25 22.33 -1.31
N ARG A 16 -2.69 22.21 -0.05
CA ARG A 16 -3.49 21.07 0.43
C ARG A 16 -4.84 20.96 -0.27
N ALA A 17 -5.52 22.09 -0.50
CA ALA A 17 -6.82 22.12 -1.17
C ALA A 17 -6.71 21.80 -2.68
N SER A 18 -5.57 22.09 -3.30
CA SER A 18 -5.36 21.86 -4.74
C SER A 18 -5.33 20.38 -5.13
N GLY A 19 -5.07 19.47 -4.19
CA GLY A 19 -4.88 18.04 -4.48
C GLY A 19 -3.63 17.73 -5.31
N LEU A 20 -2.81 18.74 -5.64
CA LEU A 20 -1.55 18.58 -6.36
C LEU A 20 -0.43 18.14 -5.42
N SER A 21 0.59 17.48 -5.98
CA SER A 21 1.82 17.28 -5.24
C SER A 21 2.50 18.62 -4.96
N THR A 22 3.15 18.73 -3.80
CA THR A 22 3.89 19.94 -3.39
C THR A 22 4.82 20.46 -4.48
N ALA A 23 5.52 19.56 -5.18
CA ALA A 23 6.43 19.92 -6.26
C ALA A 23 5.71 20.52 -7.47
N ALA A 24 4.53 19.98 -7.84
CA ALA A 24 3.73 20.54 -8.93
C ALA A 24 3.16 21.91 -8.57
N PHE A 25 2.65 22.06 -7.34
CA PHE A 25 2.18 23.35 -6.82
C PHE A 25 3.29 24.40 -6.79
N CYS A 26 4.49 24.05 -6.31
CA CYS A 26 5.62 24.97 -6.28
C CYS A 26 6.03 25.44 -7.68
N ARG A 27 6.04 24.53 -8.68
CA ARG A 27 6.34 24.90 -10.07
C ARG A 27 5.30 25.84 -10.66
N GLY A 28 4.00 25.59 -10.44
CA GLY A 28 2.91 26.42 -10.97
C GLY A 28 2.82 27.81 -10.34
N HIS A 29 3.22 27.95 -9.08
CA HIS A 29 3.14 29.21 -8.33
C HIS A 29 4.48 29.93 -8.16
N ALA A 30 5.52 29.52 -8.90
CA ALA A 30 6.88 30.08 -8.82
C ALA A 30 7.44 30.12 -7.38
N LEU A 31 7.15 29.09 -6.59
CA LEU A 31 7.62 28.97 -5.21
C LEU A 31 8.86 28.07 -5.17
N SER A 32 9.83 28.44 -4.32
CA SER A 32 10.96 27.56 -4.02
C SER A 32 10.49 26.39 -3.15
N TYR A 33 10.78 25.16 -3.61
CA TYR A 33 10.47 23.95 -2.86
C TYR A 33 11.14 23.93 -1.47
N ALA A 34 12.39 24.37 -1.38
CA ALA A 34 13.12 24.44 -0.10
C ALA A 34 12.47 25.43 0.88
N GLN A 35 12.01 26.58 0.38
CA GLN A 35 11.28 27.54 1.21
C GLN A 35 9.93 26.99 1.66
N TYR A 36 9.22 26.29 0.76
CA TYR A 36 7.97 25.62 1.11
C TYR A 36 8.16 24.61 2.25
N MET A 37 9.15 23.72 2.11
CA MET A 37 9.45 22.72 3.15
C MET A 37 9.81 23.41 4.47
N TYR A 38 10.65 24.44 4.44
CA TYR A 38 11.00 25.21 5.63
C TYR A 38 9.76 25.76 6.35
N TRP A 39 8.84 26.41 5.62
CA TRP A 39 7.62 26.96 6.21
C TRP A 39 6.62 25.89 6.63
N GLN A 40 6.53 24.78 5.89
CA GLN A 40 5.71 23.63 6.27
C GLN A 40 6.18 23.03 7.59
N HIS A 41 7.49 22.82 7.76
CA HIS A 41 8.04 22.34 9.02
C HIS A 41 7.81 23.37 10.13
N ARG A 42 8.21 24.62 9.91
CA ARG A 42 8.10 25.69 10.91
C ARG A 42 6.66 25.95 11.40
N LEU A 43 5.67 25.84 10.51
CA LEU A 43 4.26 26.07 10.82
C LEU A 43 3.47 24.78 11.12
N GLY A 44 4.06 23.62 10.81
CA GLY A 44 3.47 22.29 11.02
C GLY A 44 4.07 21.53 12.19
N SER A 45 5.10 22.06 12.87
CA SER A 45 5.74 21.45 14.05
C SER A 45 4.80 21.21 15.23
N ASP A 46 3.59 21.79 15.24
CA ASP A 46 2.55 21.45 16.23
C ASP A 46 1.85 20.11 15.93
N ALA A 47 2.08 19.51 14.76
CA ALA A 47 1.41 18.31 14.28
C ALA A 47 2.38 17.16 13.96
N CYS A 48 3.33 16.89 14.86
CA CYS A 48 3.95 15.55 14.95
C CYS A 48 2.89 14.53 15.40
N GLY A 49 1.88 14.30 14.57
CA GLY A 49 0.87 13.27 14.73
C GLY A 49 1.20 12.10 13.82
N LEU A 50 1.04 10.88 14.34
CA LEU A 50 1.14 9.67 13.54
C LEU A 50 0.06 9.70 12.46
N VAL A 51 0.45 9.72 11.18
CA VAL A 51 -0.49 9.57 10.06
C VAL A 51 -0.64 8.07 9.77
N PRO A 52 -1.84 7.50 9.85
CA PRO A 52 -2.04 6.09 9.57
C PRO A 52 -1.78 5.80 8.09
N VAL A 53 -0.72 5.03 7.83
CA VAL A 53 -0.41 4.50 6.49
C VAL A 53 -1.31 3.30 6.23
N ARG A 54 -2.21 3.42 5.23
CA ARG A 54 -2.95 2.25 4.74
C ARG A 54 -2.03 1.41 3.88
N VAL A 55 -1.59 0.29 4.43
CA VAL A 55 -0.90 -0.76 3.65
C VAL A 55 -1.99 -1.50 2.86
N ALA A 56 -1.88 -1.51 1.54
CA ALA A 56 -2.72 -2.39 0.72
C ALA A 56 -2.42 -3.83 1.13
N ALA A 57 -3.44 -4.57 1.57
CA ALA A 57 -3.28 -5.97 1.90
C ALA A 57 -2.73 -6.69 0.67
N PRO A 58 -1.66 -7.50 0.79
CA PRO A 58 -1.21 -8.32 -0.32
C PRO A 58 -2.39 -9.16 -0.76
N ALA A 59 -2.66 -9.17 -2.07
CA ALA A 59 -3.61 -10.11 -2.65
C ALA A 59 -3.16 -11.51 -2.21
N VAL A 60 -3.94 -12.14 -1.34
CA VAL A 60 -3.74 -13.53 -0.97
C VAL A 60 -4.06 -14.33 -2.22
N SER A 61 -3.05 -14.53 -3.08
CA SER A 61 -3.12 -15.54 -4.11
C SER A 61 -3.35 -16.85 -3.37
N ALA A 62 -4.56 -17.40 -3.50
CA ALA A 62 -4.86 -18.74 -3.03
C ALA A 62 -3.80 -19.66 -3.59
N THR A 63 -2.87 -20.10 -2.75
CA THR A 63 -1.85 -21.06 -3.14
C THR A 63 -2.62 -22.31 -3.58
N PRO A 64 -2.52 -22.75 -4.85
CA PRO A 64 -3.19 -23.97 -5.25
C PRO A 64 -2.58 -25.10 -4.42
N LEU A 65 -3.42 -25.77 -3.62
CA LEU A 65 -3.02 -26.92 -2.83
C LEU A 65 -2.37 -27.94 -3.77
N SER A 66 -1.10 -28.24 -3.53
CA SER A 66 -0.38 -29.31 -4.22
C SER A 66 -0.47 -30.57 -3.38
N VAL A 67 -0.95 -31.65 -3.98
CA VAL A 67 -1.18 -32.93 -3.32
C VAL A 67 -0.24 -33.95 -3.95
N GLU A 68 0.54 -34.64 -3.12
CA GLU A 68 1.41 -35.72 -3.56
C GLU A 68 0.85 -37.04 -3.05
N VAL A 69 0.72 -38.01 -3.96
CA VAL A 69 0.11 -39.31 -3.72
C VAL A 69 1.15 -40.35 -4.07
N VAL A 70 1.56 -41.15 -3.08
CA VAL A 70 2.56 -42.20 -3.25
C VAL A 70 1.86 -43.55 -3.21
N LEU A 71 1.94 -44.31 -4.31
CA LEU A 71 1.38 -45.65 -4.48
C LEU A 71 2.54 -46.61 -4.76
N GLY A 72 3.12 -47.18 -3.70
CA GLY A 72 4.34 -48.00 -3.82
C GLY A 72 5.50 -47.18 -4.38
N ASP A 73 5.99 -47.56 -5.57
CA ASP A 73 7.13 -46.90 -6.24
C ASP A 73 6.72 -45.72 -7.14
N ILE A 74 5.42 -45.39 -7.23
CA ILE A 74 4.91 -44.30 -8.08
C ILE A 74 4.48 -43.12 -7.22
N ALA A 75 5.03 -41.94 -7.50
CA ALA A 75 4.62 -40.68 -6.89
C ALA A 75 3.91 -39.79 -7.93
N LEU A 76 2.65 -39.44 -7.66
CA LEU A 76 1.86 -38.53 -8.48
C LEU A 76 1.70 -37.19 -7.74
N ARG A 77 2.05 -36.08 -8.39
CA ARG A 77 1.86 -34.73 -7.85
C ARG A 77 0.78 -33.99 -8.63
N ILE A 78 -0.28 -33.60 -7.93
CA ILE A 78 -1.45 -32.90 -8.47
C ILE A 78 -1.39 -31.46 -7.98
N HIS A 79 -1.51 -30.50 -8.90
CA HIS A 79 -1.53 -29.07 -8.58
C HIS A 79 -2.94 -28.52 -8.71
N GLY A 80 -3.36 -27.68 -7.75
CA GLY A 80 -4.66 -27.00 -7.81
C GLY A 80 -5.84 -27.88 -7.44
N ALA A 81 -5.60 -28.98 -6.71
CA ALA A 81 -6.67 -29.85 -6.26
C ALA A 81 -7.51 -29.17 -5.18
N THR A 82 -8.82 -29.19 -5.35
CA THR A 82 -9.79 -28.82 -4.33
C THR A 82 -9.93 -29.96 -3.31
N VAL A 83 -10.36 -29.63 -2.08
CA VAL A 83 -10.54 -30.62 -1.01
C VAL A 83 -11.47 -31.77 -1.44
N SER A 84 -12.51 -31.48 -2.22
CA SER A 84 -13.43 -32.48 -2.78
C SER A 84 -12.74 -33.47 -3.72
N GLU A 85 -11.81 -33.01 -4.56
CA GLU A 85 -11.07 -33.87 -5.50
C GLU A 85 -10.09 -34.76 -4.75
N VAL A 86 -9.45 -34.25 -3.68
CA VAL A 86 -8.58 -35.05 -2.80
C VAL A 86 -9.37 -36.15 -2.11
N VAL A 87 -10.55 -35.82 -1.56
CA VAL A 87 -11.42 -36.80 -0.90
C VAL A 87 -11.91 -37.87 -1.88
N ALA A 88 -12.28 -37.49 -3.10
CA ALA A 88 -12.66 -38.44 -4.15
C ALA A 88 -11.49 -39.37 -4.52
N LEU A 89 -10.29 -38.82 -4.65
CA LEU A 89 -9.08 -39.57 -4.98
C LEU A 89 -8.73 -40.58 -3.88
N VAL A 90 -8.73 -40.17 -2.60
CA VAL A 90 -8.47 -41.07 -1.47
C VAL A 90 -9.50 -42.21 -1.41
N ARG A 91 -10.78 -41.93 -1.68
CA ARG A 91 -11.83 -42.95 -1.72
C ARG A 91 -11.64 -43.95 -2.87
N GLY A 92 -11.25 -43.46 -4.06
CA GLY A 92 -10.98 -44.34 -5.22
C GLY A 92 -9.76 -45.26 -5.01
N LEU A 93 -8.75 -44.81 -4.25
CA LEU A 93 -7.56 -45.60 -3.93
C LEU A 93 -7.77 -46.58 -2.77
N SER A 94 -8.84 -46.43 -1.98
CA SER A 94 -9.17 -47.31 -0.85
C SER A 94 -10.03 -48.51 -1.24
N CYS A 95 -10.19 -48.80 -2.54
CA CYS A 95 -10.93 -49.95 -3.08
C CYS A 95 -10.05 -51.20 -3.21
#